data_AF-A0A537TJT3-F1
#
_entry.id   AF-A0A537TJT3-F1
#
_cell.length_a   1.000
_cell.length_b   1.000
_cell.length_c   1.000
_cell.angle_alpha   90.00
_cell.angle_beta   90.00
_cell.angle_gamma   90.00
#
_symmetry.space_group_name_H-M   'P 1'
#
loop_
_entity.id
_entity.type
_entity.pdbx_description
1 polymer ?
#
loop_
_entity_poly.entity_id
_entity_poly.type
_entity_poly.pdbx_seq_one_letter_code
_entity_poly.pdbx_strand_id
1 'polypeptide(L)'
;MAKRKTCGDCGTKEGQLHILGCDMEGCPFCGNQLISCQCVYKKLGIDVSPGSWAYSHDLTDAQQEEWKKLLSDKGRIPFILYPNLCAKCGTLWPEMFLVPDAEW
;
A
#
# COMPACT_ATOMS: atom_id res chain seq x y z
N MET A 1 -21.10 14.23 4.85
CA MET A 1 -20.54 12.86 4.66
C MET A 1 -19.58 12.84 3.48
N ALA A 2 -18.28 12.76 3.73
CA ALA A 2 -17.29 12.61 2.65
C ALA A 2 -17.27 11.16 2.15
N LYS A 3 -17.91 10.88 1.01
CA LYS A 3 -17.76 9.60 0.31
C LYS A 3 -16.49 9.68 -0.55
N ARG A 4 -15.34 9.24 -0.05
CA ARG A 4 -14.23 8.89 -0.95
C ARG A 4 -14.76 7.81 -1.90
N LYS A 5 -14.55 7.95 -3.20
CA LYS A 5 -14.98 6.95 -4.21
C LYS A 5 -13.79 6.34 -4.94
N THR A 6 -12.61 6.87 -4.67
CA THR A 6 -11.36 6.57 -5.35
C THR A 6 -10.22 6.56 -4.33
N CYS A 7 -9.13 5.91 -4.69
CA CYS A 7 -7.88 6.02 -3.96
C CYS A 7 -7.46 7.50 -3.88
N GLY A 8 -7.03 7.95 -2.71
CA GLY A 8 -6.60 9.33 -2.50
C GLY A 8 -5.25 9.67 -3.13
N ASP A 9 -4.44 8.65 -3.43
CA ASP A 9 -3.13 8.81 -4.05
C ASP A 9 -3.21 8.66 -5.57
N CYS A 10 -3.51 7.44 -6.06
CA CYS A 10 -3.52 7.19 -7.50
C CYS A 10 -4.88 7.39 -8.21
N GLY A 11 -5.95 7.76 -7.49
CA GLY A 11 -7.27 8.01 -8.09
C GLY A 11 -8.04 6.78 -8.60
N THR A 12 -7.53 5.55 -8.42
CA THR A 12 -8.20 4.34 -8.91
C THR A 12 -9.56 4.12 -8.26
N LYS A 13 -10.50 3.52 -8.98
CA LYS A 13 -11.86 3.22 -8.49
C LYS A 13 -11.87 1.90 -7.73
N GLU A 14 -12.83 1.74 -6.82
CA GLU A 14 -13.02 0.49 -6.09
C GLU A 14 -13.17 -0.71 -7.05
N GLY A 15 -12.52 -1.83 -6.70
CA GLY A 15 -12.44 -3.04 -7.52
C GLY A 15 -11.43 -2.99 -8.66
N GLN A 16 -10.76 -1.86 -8.90
CA GLN A 16 -9.69 -1.74 -9.90
C GLN A 16 -8.31 -1.83 -9.24
N LEU A 17 -7.28 -2.18 -10.02
CA LEU A 17 -5.90 -2.15 -9.54
C LEU A 17 -5.41 -0.70 -9.37
N HIS A 18 -4.52 -0.51 -8.41
CA HIS A 18 -3.76 0.73 -8.30
C HIS A 18 -2.78 0.90 -9.47
N ILE A 19 -2.31 2.13 -9.69
CA ILE A 19 -1.11 2.35 -10.52
C ILE A 19 0.08 1.84 -9.71
N LEU A 20 1.03 1.14 -10.34
CA LEU A 20 2.25 0.70 -9.66
C LEU A 20 2.99 1.93 -9.11
N GLY A 21 3.39 1.85 -7.84
CA GLY A 21 3.97 2.99 -7.12
C GLY A 21 2.98 3.75 -6.23
N CYS A 22 1.71 3.34 -6.18
CA CYS A 22 0.72 3.94 -5.29
C CYS A 22 1.00 3.62 -3.80
N ASP A 23 1.01 4.63 -2.95
CA ASP A 23 1.24 4.53 -1.49
C ASP A 23 0.11 3.78 -0.78
N MET A 24 -1.08 3.73 -1.37
CA MET A 24 -2.22 3.02 -0.80
C MET A 24 -2.27 1.54 -1.20
N GLU A 25 -1.40 1.08 -2.10
CA GLU A 25 -1.45 -0.30 -2.57
C GLU A 25 -0.83 -1.27 -1.57
N GLY A 26 -1.54 -2.36 -1.28
CA GLY A 26 -1.04 -3.45 -0.45
C GLY A 26 -0.23 -4.49 -1.24
N CYS A 27 0.83 -4.98 -0.64
CA CYS A 27 1.65 -6.07 -1.16
C CYS A 27 0.83 -7.39 -1.18
N PRO A 28 0.73 -8.08 -2.32
CA PRO A 28 -0.05 -9.33 -2.43
C PRO A 28 0.60 -10.53 -1.71
N PHE A 29 1.80 -10.35 -1.14
CA PHE A 29 2.49 -11.39 -0.39
C PHE A 29 2.36 -11.25 1.13
N CYS A 30 2.29 -10.02 1.66
CA CYS A 30 2.27 -9.78 3.11
C CYS A 30 1.21 -8.79 3.59
N GLY A 31 0.51 -8.08 2.70
CA GLY A 31 -0.53 -7.11 3.05
C GLY A 31 -0.02 -5.72 3.46
N ASN A 32 1.27 -5.55 3.79
CA ASN A 32 1.86 -4.23 4.04
C ASN A 32 1.90 -3.37 2.77
N GLN A 33 2.18 -2.08 2.89
CA GLN A 33 2.33 -1.17 1.75
C GLN A 33 3.34 -1.71 0.72
N LEU A 34 2.94 -1.77 -0.56
CA LEU A 34 3.71 -2.41 -1.63
C LEU A 34 5.07 -1.74 -1.87
N ILE A 35 5.10 -0.40 -1.90
CA ILE A 35 6.30 0.37 -2.25
C ILE A 35 7.43 0.29 -1.21
N SER A 36 7.12 -0.05 0.04
CA SER A 36 8.08 -0.11 1.16
C SER A 36 8.26 -1.53 1.70
N CYS A 37 7.64 -2.52 1.06
CA CYS A 37 7.60 -3.88 1.52
C CYS A 37 8.90 -4.65 1.19
N GLN A 38 9.42 -5.38 2.19
CA GLN A 38 10.64 -6.19 2.07
C GLN A 38 10.48 -7.51 1.27
N CYS A 39 9.26 -7.84 0.83
CA CYS A 39 9.04 -9.03 0.00
C CYS A 39 9.78 -8.96 -1.34
N VAL A 40 10.03 -7.77 -1.89
CA VAL A 40 10.76 -7.63 -3.16
C VAL A 40 12.14 -8.27 -3.08
N TYR A 41 12.92 -7.95 -2.05
CA TYR A 41 14.25 -8.51 -1.85
C TYR A 41 14.20 -10.01 -1.55
N LYS A 42 13.28 -10.43 -0.67
CA LYS A 42 13.12 -11.86 -0.32
C LYS A 42 12.72 -12.72 -1.53
N LYS A 43 11.87 -12.21 -2.42
CA LYS A 43 11.38 -12.94 -3.60
C LYS A 43 12.38 -12.96 -4.74
N LEU A 44 13.15 -11.88 -4.91
CA LEU A 44 14.23 -11.80 -5.88
C LEU A 44 15.54 -12.43 -5.39
N GLY A 45 15.61 -12.84 -4.12
CA GLY A 45 16.83 -13.42 -3.53
C GLY A 45 17.96 -12.41 -3.38
N ILE A 46 17.62 -11.14 -3.15
CA ILE A 46 18.58 -10.03 -3.02
C ILE A 46 18.99 -9.89 -1.56
N ASP A 47 20.29 -9.86 -1.31
CA ASP A 47 20.84 -9.55 0.01
C ASP A 47 20.80 -8.04 0.28
N VAL A 48 20.13 -7.65 1.37
CA VAL A 48 20.00 -6.27 1.87
C VAL A 48 20.66 -6.10 3.24
N SER A 49 21.57 -6.99 3.61
CA SER A 49 22.37 -6.84 4.83
C SER A 49 23.27 -5.60 4.77
N PRO A 50 23.58 -4.96 5.92
CA PRO A 50 24.49 -3.82 5.95
C PRO A 50 25.82 -4.15 5.26
N GLY A 51 26.18 -3.36 4.24
CA GLY A 51 27.39 -3.56 3.43
C GLY A 51 27.16 -4.32 2.13
N SER A 52 25.96 -4.88 1.89
CA SER A 52 25.59 -5.38 0.57
C SER A 52 25.42 -4.23 -0.44
N TRP A 53 25.52 -4.54 -1.74
CA TRP A 53 25.33 -3.53 -2.78
C TRP A 53 23.92 -2.92 -2.72
N ALA A 54 22.90 -3.77 -2.58
CA ALA A 54 21.50 -3.35 -2.53
C ALA A 54 21.13 -2.60 -1.24
N TYR A 55 21.97 -2.62 -0.20
CA TYR A 55 21.75 -1.80 1.00
C TYR A 55 21.86 -0.30 0.72
N SER A 56 22.62 0.10 -0.31
CA SER A 56 22.87 1.51 -0.64
C SER A 56 22.43 1.88 -2.05
N HIS A 57 21.83 0.95 -2.78
CA HIS A 57 21.41 1.15 -4.16
C HIS A 57 20.00 0.58 -4.36
N ASP A 58 19.24 1.24 -5.21
CA ASP A 58 17.95 0.76 -5.64
C ASP A 58 18.07 -0.49 -6.53
N LEU A 59 16.93 -1.14 -6.75
CA LEU A 59 16.83 -2.24 -7.71
C LEU A 59 17.23 -1.76 -9.10
N THR A 60 18.05 -2.57 -9.78
CA THR A 60 18.32 -2.40 -11.21
C THR A 60 17.03 -2.51 -12.02
N ASP A 61 17.00 -1.92 -13.22
CA ASP A 61 15.82 -2.00 -14.10
C ASP A 61 15.38 -3.44 -14.37
N ALA A 62 16.34 -4.36 -14.56
CA ALA A 62 16.05 -5.78 -14.75
C ALA A 62 15.36 -6.41 -13.52
N GLN A 63 15.80 -6.06 -12.30
CA GLN A 63 15.15 -6.51 -11.07
C GLN A 63 13.77 -5.89 -10.88
N GLN A 64 13.58 -4.64 -11.29
CA GLN A 64 12.27 -3.99 -11.26
C GLN A 64 11.28 -4.68 -12.20
N GLU A 65 11.70 -5.03 -13.41
CA GLU A 65 10.85 -5.77 -14.36
C GLU A 65 10.51 -7.18 -13.85
N GLU A 66 11.48 -7.89 -13.28
CA GLU A 66 11.22 -9.19 -12.66
C GLU A 66 10.24 -9.07 -11.48
N TRP A 67 10.36 -8.00 -10.69
CA TRP A 67 9.41 -7.74 -9.61
C TRP A 67 7.99 -7.47 -10.13
N LYS A 68 7.84 -6.67 -11.18
CA LYS A 68 6.55 -6.42 -11.84
C LYS A 68 5.93 -7.72 -12.35
N LYS A 69 6.74 -8.61 -12.95
CA LYS A 69 6.30 -9.92 -13.41
C LYS A 69 5.80 -10.78 -12.24
N LEU A 70 6.55 -10.87 -11.14
CA LEU A 70 6.13 -11.61 -9.94
C LEU A 70 4.82 -11.09 -9.34
N LEU A 71 4.62 -9.76 -9.32
CA LEU A 71 3.37 -9.16 -8.87
C LEU A 71 2.18 -9.52 -9.78
N SER A 72 2.40 -9.50 -11.10
CA SER A 72 1.40 -9.90 -12.09
C SER A 72 1.04 -11.38 -11.94
N ASP A 73 2.04 -12.25 -11.83
CA ASP A 73 1.88 -13.70 -11.70
C ASP A 73 1.17 -14.07 -10.38
N LYS A 74 1.45 -13.34 -9.29
CA LYS A 74 0.77 -13.53 -8.00
C LYS A 74 -0.69 -13.02 -8.00
N GLY A 75 -0.97 -11.99 -8.79
CA GLY A 75 -2.19 -11.21 -8.75
C GLY A 75 -2.12 -10.11 -7.67
N ARG A 76 -2.14 -8.85 -8.14
CA ARG A 76 -2.19 -7.66 -7.27
C ARG A 76 -3.57 -7.51 -6.61
N ILE A 77 -3.62 -6.78 -5.50
CA ILE A 77 -4.85 -6.58 -4.72
C ILE A 77 -5.64 -5.42 -5.32
N PRO A 78 -6.91 -5.61 -5.71
CA PRO A 78 -7.79 -4.51 -6.12
C PRO A 78 -8.02 -3.53 -4.98
N PHE A 79 -8.17 -2.25 -5.31
CA PHE A 79 -8.51 -1.22 -4.34
C PHE A 79 -9.87 -1.52 -3.71
N ILE A 80 -9.90 -1.57 -2.38
CA ILE A 80 -11.13 -1.67 -1.57
C ILE A 80 -11.21 -0.41 -0.73
N LEU A 81 -12.37 0.24 -0.76
CA LEU A 81 -12.60 1.41 0.06
C LEU A 81 -13.14 0.98 1.42
N TYR A 82 -12.26 0.93 2.42
CA TYR A 82 -12.70 0.67 3.80
C TYR A 82 -13.31 1.92 4.43
N PRO A 83 -14.54 1.85 4.96
CA PRO A 83 -15.15 2.98 5.64
C PRO A 83 -14.49 3.29 6.97
N ASN A 84 -14.26 4.58 7.19
CA ASN A 84 -13.95 5.08 8.52
C ASN A 84 -15.19 4.97 9.41
N LEU A 85 -15.12 4.18 10.47
CA LEU A 85 -16.21 3.98 11.43
C LEU A 85 -15.91 4.74 12.73
N CYS A 86 -16.87 5.53 13.22
CA CYS A 86 -16.79 6.07 14.58
C CYS A 86 -16.98 4.95 15.60
N ALA A 87 -15.95 4.64 16.40
CA ALA A 87 -16.01 3.59 17.41
C ALA A 87 -17.05 3.85 18.52
N LYS A 88 -17.46 5.10 18.74
CA LYS A 88 -18.45 5.47 19.77
C LYS A 88 -19.89 5.28 19.30
N CYS A 89 -20.25 5.77 18.12
CA CYS A 89 -21.64 5.81 17.65
C CYS A 89 -21.91 4.98 16.39
N GLY A 90 -20.89 4.42 15.74
CA GLY A 90 -21.05 3.61 14.54
C GLY A 90 -21.30 4.40 13.25
N THR A 91 -21.22 5.74 13.28
CA THR A 91 -21.35 6.55 12.05
C THR A 91 -20.23 6.22 11.07
N LEU A 92 -20.60 5.93 9.82
CA LEU A 92 -19.68 5.77 8.69
C LEU A 92 -19.29 7.15 8.14
N TRP A 93 -17.99 7.34 7.91
CA TRP A 93 -17.39 8.56 7.38
C TRP A 93 -17.77 9.84 8.15
N PRO A 94 -17.50 9.91 9.47
CA PRO A 94 -17.73 11.13 10.23
C PRO A 94 -16.88 12.28 9.67
N GLU A 95 -17.41 13.50 9.68
CA GLU A 95 -16.73 14.67 9.10
C GLU A 95 -15.49 15.09 9.89
N MET A 96 -15.45 14.84 11.19
CA MET A 96 -14.29 15.04 12.05
C MET A 96 -14.18 13.87 13.05
N PHE A 97 -12.98 13.31 13.19
CA PHE A 97 -12.62 12.50 14.35
C PHE A 97 -12.25 13.45 15.49
N LEU A 98 -13.23 14.17 16.05
CA LEU A 98 -12.97 15.02 17.21
C LEU A 98 -12.66 14.11 18.40
N VAL A 99 -11.38 13.93 18.69
CA VAL A 99 -10.93 13.77 20.08
C VAL A 99 -11.43 15.04 20.78
N PRO A 100 -12.29 14.96 21.81
CA PRO A 100 -12.68 16.15 22.55
C PRO A 100 -11.42 16.83 23.10
N ASP A 101 -11.26 18.14 22.87
CA ASP A 101 -10.10 18.93 23.29
C ASP A 101 -9.92 19.03 24.82
N ALA A 102 -10.78 18.36 25.61
CA ALA A 102 -10.85 18.46 27.06
C ALA A 102 -9.81 17.61 27.82
N GLU A 103 -9.12 16.69 27.14
CA GLU A 103 -8.13 15.79 27.77
C GLU A 103 -6.90 15.57 26.87
N TRP A 104 -6.03 16.59 26.80
CA TRP A 104 -4.63 16.44 26.36
C TRP A 104 -3.69 16.83 27.51
#